data_AF-V2X292-F1
#
_entry.id   AF-V2X292-F1
#
_cell.length_a   1.000
_cell.length_b   1.000
_cell.length_c   1.000
_cell.angle_alpha   90.00
_cell.angle_beta   90.00
_cell.angle_gamma   90.00
#
_symmetry.space_group_name_H-M   'P 1'
#
loop_
_entity.id
_entity.type
_entity.pdbx_description
1 polymer ?
#
loop_
_entity_poly.entity_id
_entity_poly.type
_entity_poly.pdbx_seq_one_letter_code
_entity_poly.pdbx_strand_id
1 'polypeptide(L)'
;MSARDVESQVTELRTALSARRSAALTPLHAKAWHEVLTEMGLLCKYQDLAESIKHGFNVGIIPIQHTFTPVNNIRTNEHQTAFENIVKNKLCLRRWLGSYPQCVIEAVLSLFQTSPISMVPKLGKPGKF
;
A
#
# COMPACT_ATOMS: atom_id res chain seq x y z
N MET A 1 9.76 -21.76 9.28
CA MET A 1 9.62 -20.99 8.03
C MET A 1 10.95 -21.13 7.30
N SER A 2 10.95 -21.76 6.12
CA SER A 2 12.17 -22.01 5.35
C SER A 2 12.50 -20.81 4.45
N ALA A 3 13.76 -20.64 4.06
CA ALA A 3 14.17 -19.58 3.11
C ALA A 3 13.39 -19.64 1.79
N ARG A 4 13.05 -20.86 1.34
CA ARG A 4 12.23 -21.09 0.14
C ARG A 4 10.79 -20.57 0.28
N ASP A 5 10.21 -20.65 1.47
CA ASP A 5 8.85 -20.16 1.73
C ASP A 5 8.80 -18.63 1.68
N VAL A 6 9.85 -17.98 2.20
CA VAL A 6 10.00 -16.51 2.20
C VAL A 6 10.14 -15.97 0.78
N GLU A 7 10.96 -16.62 -0.05
CA GLU A 7 11.19 -16.21 -1.44
C GLU A 7 9.93 -16.35 -2.31
N SER A 8 9.14 -17.40 -2.09
CA SER A 8 7.87 -17.62 -2.77
C SER A 8 6.85 -16.51 -2.46
N GLN A 9 6.71 -16.13 -1.19
CA GLN A 9 5.80 -15.05 -0.77
C GLN A 9 6.18 -13.69 -1.34
N VAL A 10 7.48 -13.36 -1.37
CA VAL A 10 7.99 -12.11 -1.96
C VAL A 10 7.66 -12.06 -3.45
N THR A 11 7.82 -13.18 -4.16
CA THR A 11 7.55 -13.28 -5.60
C THR A 11 6.07 -13.07 -5.91
N GLU A 12 5.17 -13.68 -5.13
CA GLU A 12 3.72 -13.50 -5.27
C GLU A 12 3.32 -12.03 -5.06
N LEU A 13 3.80 -11.40 -3.98
CA LEU A 13 3.50 -10.00 -3.67
C LEU A 13 4.01 -9.03 -4.74
N ARG A 14 5.24 -9.24 -5.22
CA ARG A 14 5.81 -8.46 -6.33
C ARG A 14 5.02 -8.64 -7.62
N THR A 15 4.53 -9.85 -7.89
CA THR A 15 3.70 -10.12 -9.07
C THR A 15 2.37 -9.37 -8.97
N ALA A 16 1.71 -9.40 -7.81
CA ALA A 16 0.47 -8.65 -7.58
C ALA A 16 0.66 -7.13 -7.71
N LEU A 17 1.76 -6.58 -7.19
CA LEU A 17 2.10 -5.16 -7.34
C LEU A 17 2.46 -4.80 -8.78
N SER A 18 3.26 -5.64 -9.45
CA SER A 18 3.66 -5.45 -10.83
C SER A 18 2.44 -5.45 -11.76
N ALA A 19 1.53 -6.41 -11.61
CA ALA A 19 0.28 -6.46 -12.36
C ALA A 19 -0.57 -5.19 -12.19
N ARG A 20 -0.57 -4.58 -10.99
CA ARG A 20 -1.26 -3.29 -10.75
C ARG A 20 -0.53 -2.09 -11.37
N ARG A 21 0.80 -2.14 -11.47
CA ARG A 21 1.62 -1.05 -12.04
C ARG A 21 1.66 -1.10 -13.57
N SER A 22 1.77 -2.29 -14.16
CA SER A 22 1.92 -2.49 -15.61
C SER A 22 0.61 -2.26 -16.38
N ALA A 23 -0.54 -2.43 -15.72
CA ALA A 23 -1.85 -2.14 -16.27
C ALA A 23 -2.55 -1.02 -15.46
N ALA A 24 -1.85 0.09 -15.21
CA ALA A 24 -2.51 1.28 -14.66
C ALA A 24 -3.57 1.76 -15.65
N LEU A 25 -4.84 1.48 -15.37
CA LEU A 25 -5.98 2.01 -16.11
C LEU A 25 -6.14 3.49 -15.75
N THR A 26 -5.23 4.31 -16.27
CA THR A 26 -5.22 5.76 -16.08
C THR A 26 -5.39 6.47 -17.42
N PRO A 27 -6.24 7.51 -17.50
CA PRO A 27 -6.31 8.36 -18.69
C PRO A 27 -5.07 9.27 -18.82
N LEU A 28 -4.18 9.29 -17.82
CA LEU A 28 -3.00 10.15 -17.80
C LEU A 28 -1.85 9.53 -18.61
N HIS A 29 -1.81 9.84 -19.91
CA HIS A 29 -0.74 9.41 -20.81
C HIS A 29 0.40 10.43 -20.86
N ALA A 30 1.52 10.15 -20.18
CA ALA A 30 2.68 11.05 -20.10
C ALA A 30 3.17 11.54 -21.47
N LYS A 31 3.26 10.64 -22.46
CA LYS A 31 3.70 10.98 -23.83
C LYS A 31 2.75 11.96 -24.52
N ALA A 32 1.44 11.69 -24.47
CA ALA A 32 0.44 12.56 -25.08
C ALA A 32 0.43 13.95 -24.44
N TRP A 33 0.62 14.04 -23.11
CA TRP A 33 0.77 15.32 -22.43
C TRP A 33 2.03 16.08 -22.88
N HIS A 34 3.16 15.39 -23.06
CA HIS A 34 4.39 16.02 -23.54
C HIS A 34 4.23 16.59 -24.96
N GLU A 35 3.59 15.84 -25.87
CA GLU A 35 3.32 16.27 -27.25
C GLU A 35 2.44 17.52 -27.26
N VAL A 36 1.29 17.49 -26.58
CA VAL A 36 0.36 18.63 -26.53
C VAL A 36 1.00 19.87 -25.89
N LEU A 37 1.79 19.71 -24.82
CA LEU A 37 2.48 20.83 -24.19
C LEU A 37 3.55 21.45 -25.09
N THR A 38 4.19 20.63 -25.91
CA THR A 38 5.19 21.09 -26.88
C THR A 38 4.51 21.86 -28.01
N GLU A 39 3.45 21.31 -28.59
CA GLU A 39 2.67 21.94 -29.67
C GLU A 39 2.08 23.29 -29.24
N MET A 40 1.61 23.39 -27.99
CA MET A 40 1.02 24.62 -27.46
C MET A 40 2.05 25.62 -26.90
N GLY A 41 3.35 25.31 -26.98
CA GLY A 41 4.41 26.17 -26.42
C GLY A 41 4.35 26.32 -24.89
N LEU A 42 3.71 25.38 -24.20
CA LEU A 42 3.49 25.41 -22.75
C LEU A 42 4.51 24.58 -21.96
N LEU A 43 5.45 23.92 -22.65
CA LEU A 43 6.41 23.03 -22.02
C LEU A 43 7.24 23.72 -20.94
N CYS A 44 7.69 24.96 -21.16
CA CYS A 44 8.45 25.72 -20.14
C CYS A 44 7.63 26.01 -18.87
N LYS A 45 6.30 26.17 -18.99
CA LYS A 45 5.43 26.43 -17.84
C LYS A 45 5.13 25.16 -17.03
N TYR A 46 5.04 24.01 -17.71
CA TYR A 46 4.68 22.73 -17.12
C TYR A 46 5.74 21.65 -17.39
N GLN A 47 7.01 22.02 -17.20
CA GLN A 47 8.17 21.21 -17.59
C GLN A 47 8.16 19.80 -16.99
N ASP A 48 7.67 19.67 -15.75
CA ASP A 48 7.74 18.41 -14.99
C ASP A 48 6.48 17.55 -15.13
N LEU A 49 5.44 18.01 -15.86
CA LEU A 49 4.13 17.34 -15.85
C LEU A 49 4.21 15.92 -16.44
N ALA A 50 4.80 15.77 -17.63
CA ALA A 50 4.89 14.48 -18.30
C ALA A 50 5.75 13.49 -17.50
N GLU A 51 6.89 13.95 -16.99
CA GLU A 51 7.76 13.14 -16.13
C GLU A 51 7.08 12.77 -14.81
N SER A 52 6.32 13.69 -14.20
CA SER A 52 5.56 13.43 -12.97
C SER A 52 4.42 12.43 -13.18
N ILE A 53 3.75 12.42 -14.34
CA ILE A 53 2.76 11.39 -14.68
C ILE A 53 3.43 10.02 -14.80
N LYS A 54 4.63 9.97 -15.39
CA LYS A 54 5.36 8.72 -15.65
C LYS A 54 6.02 8.15 -14.39
N HIS A 55 6.60 9.01 -13.55
CA HIS A 55 7.45 8.62 -12.43
C HIS A 55 6.82 8.90 -11.06
N GLY A 56 5.70 9.61 -11.01
CA GLY A 56 5.06 10.08 -9.79
C GLY A 56 5.37 11.56 -9.52
N PHE A 57 4.43 12.24 -8.88
CA PHE A 57 4.56 13.65 -8.52
C PHE A 57 5.42 13.82 -7.27
N ASN A 58 6.34 14.78 -7.30
CA ASN A 58 7.00 15.25 -6.10
C ASN A 58 6.06 16.19 -5.34
N VAL A 59 5.40 15.65 -4.31
CA VAL A 59 4.48 16.39 -3.43
C VAL A 59 5.10 16.77 -2.09
N GLY A 60 6.44 16.77 -1.99
CA GLY A 60 7.15 17.13 -0.76
C GLY A 60 7.10 16.07 0.36
N ILE A 61 6.72 14.83 0.04
CA ILE A 61 6.74 13.71 0.99
C ILE A 61 8.18 13.25 1.16
N ILE A 62 8.69 13.37 2.39
CA ILE A 62 10.04 12.94 2.75
C ILE A 62 10.11 11.40 2.75
N PRO A 63 11.16 10.79 2.17
CA PRO A 63 11.34 9.34 2.22
C PRO A 63 11.38 8.81 3.65
N ILE A 64 10.77 7.64 3.85
CA ILE A 64 10.80 6.91 5.12
C ILE A 64 12.24 6.45 5.38
N GLN A 65 12.83 6.87 6.50
CA GLN A 65 14.23 6.62 6.85
C GLN A 65 14.45 5.28 7.56
N HIS A 66 13.42 4.71 8.19
CA HIS A 66 13.47 3.42 8.85
C HIS A 66 12.08 2.80 8.91
N THR A 67 12.01 1.47 9.01
CA THR A 67 10.75 0.76 9.21
C THR A 67 10.22 1.01 10.62
N PHE A 68 8.95 1.42 10.74
CA PHE A 68 8.28 1.62 12.02
C PHE A 68 6.99 0.80 12.10
N THR A 69 6.98 -0.20 12.99
CA THR A 69 5.85 -1.12 13.20
C THR A 69 5.43 -1.12 14.68
N PRO A 70 4.61 -0.15 15.12
CA PRO A 70 4.21 -0.05 16.52
C PRO A 70 3.35 -1.24 16.94
N VAL A 71 3.44 -1.61 18.22
CA VAL A 71 2.66 -2.71 18.81
C VAL A 71 1.17 -2.39 18.74
N ASN A 72 0.37 -3.38 18.32
CA ASN A 72 -1.09 -3.26 18.26
C ASN A 72 -1.71 -3.09 19.66
N ASN A 73 -2.76 -2.28 19.75
CA ASN A 73 -3.51 -2.04 20.98
C ASN A 73 -4.74 -2.96 21.09
N ILE A 74 -4.48 -4.27 21.20
CA ILE A 74 -5.50 -5.32 21.36
C ILE A 74 -5.29 -5.93 22.75
N ARG A 75 -6.05 -5.43 23.75
CA ARG A 75 -5.78 -5.68 25.18
C ARG A 75 -6.74 -6.66 25.86
N THR A 76 -7.95 -6.83 25.33
CA THR A 76 -9.00 -7.64 25.96
C THR A 76 -9.31 -8.87 25.11
N ASN A 77 -9.85 -9.92 25.74
CA ASN A 77 -10.32 -11.10 25.01
C ASN A 77 -11.40 -10.73 23.99
N GLU A 78 -12.29 -9.78 24.33
CA GLU A 78 -13.30 -9.27 23.39
C GLU A 78 -12.65 -8.62 22.15
N HIS A 79 -11.63 -7.78 22.34
CA HIS A 79 -10.89 -7.16 21.25
C HIS A 79 -10.20 -8.22 20.38
N GLN A 80 -9.61 -9.24 20.99
CA GLN A 80 -8.95 -10.33 20.28
C GLN A 80 -9.95 -11.11 19.42
N THR A 81 -11.08 -11.53 20.01
CA THR A 81 -12.14 -12.25 19.28
C THR A 81 -12.73 -11.40 18.15
N ALA A 82 -12.97 -10.12 18.39
CA ALA A 82 -13.47 -9.23 17.35
C ALA A 82 -12.45 -9.03 16.21
N PHE A 83 -11.17 -8.90 16.54
CA PHE A 83 -10.10 -8.78 15.55
C PHE A 83 -10.00 -10.03 14.68
N GLU A 84 -9.99 -11.23 15.27
CA GLU A 84 -9.96 -12.50 14.57
C GLU A 84 -11.15 -12.66 13.62
N ASN A 85 -12.35 -12.28 14.06
CA ASN A 85 -13.56 -12.29 13.22
C ASN A 85 -13.44 -11.33 12.03
N ILE A 86 -12.87 -10.14 12.22
CA ILE A 86 -12.63 -9.18 11.15
C ILE A 86 -11.62 -9.75 10.15
N VAL A 87 -10.48 -10.24 10.63
CA VAL A 87 -9.42 -10.82 9.78
C VAL A 87 -9.97 -11.97 8.95
N LYS A 88 -10.66 -12.92 9.57
CA LYS A 88 -11.28 -14.07 8.89
C LYS A 88 -12.24 -13.63 7.78
N ASN A 89 -13.13 -12.67 8.07
CA ASN A 89 -14.06 -12.14 7.08
C ASN A 89 -13.34 -11.46 5.91
N LYS A 90 -12.32 -10.63 6.18
CA LYS A 90 -11.56 -9.94 5.13
C LYS A 90 -10.76 -10.90 4.27
N LEU A 91 -10.17 -11.95 4.86
CA LEU A 91 -9.51 -13.02 4.12
C LEU A 91 -10.49 -13.77 3.21
N CYS A 92 -11.66 -14.16 3.73
CA CYS A 92 -12.71 -14.82 2.94
C CYS A 92 -13.15 -13.99 1.74
N LEU A 93 -13.27 -12.66 1.92
CA LEU A 93 -13.61 -11.72 0.86
C LEU A 93 -12.41 -11.35 -0.05
N ARG A 94 -11.23 -11.95 0.16
CA ARG A 94 -9.97 -11.61 -0.54
C ARG A 94 -9.60 -10.13 -0.49
N ARG A 95 -9.98 -9.46 0.61
CA ARG A 95 -9.69 -8.03 0.87
C ARG A 95 -8.48 -7.82 1.80
N TRP A 96 -7.86 -8.90 2.25
CA TRP A 96 -6.69 -8.91 3.11
C TRP A 96 -5.66 -9.88 2.54
N LEU A 97 -4.38 -9.49 2.51
CA LEU A 97 -3.25 -10.36 2.21
C LEU A 97 -2.33 -10.43 3.45
N GLY A 98 -1.83 -11.62 3.76
CA GLY A 98 -1.00 -11.87 4.95
C GLY A 98 -1.76 -12.52 6.11
N SER A 99 -1.25 -12.45 7.36
CA SER A 99 -0.11 -11.65 7.84
C SER A 99 1.26 -12.11 7.31
N TYR A 100 2.15 -11.14 7.07
CA TYR A 100 3.52 -11.40 6.62
C TYR A 100 4.53 -10.92 7.67
N PRO A 101 5.70 -11.57 7.77
CA PRO A 101 6.79 -11.06 8.60
C PRO A 101 7.32 -9.74 8.03
N GLN A 102 7.86 -8.89 8.90
CA GLN A 102 8.36 -7.56 8.52
C GLN A 102 9.37 -7.62 7.37
N CYS A 103 10.31 -8.56 7.40
CA CYS A 103 11.33 -8.71 6.34
C CYS A 103 10.74 -8.99 4.95
N VAL A 104 9.62 -9.72 4.86
CA VAL A 104 8.91 -9.97 3.59
C VAL A 104 8.31 -8.66 3.07
N ILE A 105 7.72 -7.86 3.94
CA ILE A 105 7.17 -6.55 3.56
C ILE A 105 8.29 -5.58 3.16
N GLU A 106 9.39 -5.53 3.89
CA GLU A 106 10.55 -4.69 3.54
C GLU A 106 11.14 -5.07 2.17
N ALA A 107 11.22 -6.36 1.85
CA ALA A 107 11.68 -6.83 0.54
C ALA A 107 10.75 -6.43 -0.62
N VAL A 108 9.48 -6.12 -0.33
CA VAL A 108 8.45 -5.79 -1.32
C VAL A 108 8.22 -4.28 -1.43
N LEU A 109 8.12 -3.58 -0.30
CA LEU A 109 7.79 -2.16 -0.22
C LEU A 109 9.00 -1.26 0.05
N SER A 110 10.16 -1.81 0.40
CA SER A 110 11.23 -1.09 1.11
C SER A 110 10.80 -0.68 2.53
N LEU A 111 11.48 0.30 3.12
CA LEU A 111 11.16 0.88 4.42
C LEU A 111 9.72 1.39 4.44
N PHE A 112 8.98 1.04 5.48
CA PHE A 112 7.57 1.37 5.61
C PHE A 112 7.18 1.75 7.04
N GLN A 113 6.04 2.42 7.20
CA GLN A 113 5.50 2.73 8.52
C GLN A 113 4.07 2.20 8.60
N THR A 114 3.70 1.64 9.75
CA THR A 114 2.33 1.24 10.04
C THR A 114 1.78 2.02 11.24
N SER A 115 0.45 2.12 11.29
CA SER A 115 -0.24 2.56 12.49
C SER A 115 -0.61 1.35 13.35
N PRO A 116 -0.66 1.50 14.69
CA PRO A 116 -1.09 0.40 15.55
C PRO A 116 -2.57 0.13 15.31
N ILE A 117 -2.92 -1.16 15.17
CA ILE A 117 -4.33 -1.56 15.11
C ILE A 117 -4.92 -1.39 16.51
N SER A 118 -6.05 -0.72 16.60
CA SER A 118 -6.81 -0.56 17.84
C SER A 118 -8.27 -0.94 17.62
N MET A 119 -8.89 -1.49 18.66
CA MET A 119 -10.29 -1.90 18.62
C MET A 119 -11.12 -0.79 19.28
N VAL A 120 -11.78 0.03 18.46
CA VAL A 120 -12.62 1.14 18.91
C VAL A 120 -14.09 0.73 18.80
N PRO A 121 -14.86 0.66 19.90
CA PRO A 121 -16.26 0.29 19.85
C PRO A 121 -17.09 1.27 19.00
N LYS A 122 -17.99 0.73 18.18
CA LYS A 122 -18.94 1.54 17.42
C LYS A 122 -20.12 1.93 18.31
N LEU A 123 -20.38 3.24 18.40
CA LEU A 123 -21.49 3.78 19.17
C LEU A 123 -22.82 3.12 18.76
N GLY A 124 -23.58 2.64 19.74
CA GLY A 124 -24.88 1.99 19.52
C GLY A 124 -24.84 0.56 18.97
N LYS A 125 -23.66 -0.07 18.86
CA LYS A 125 -23.52 -1.46 18.39
C LYS A 125 -22.59 -2.28 19.29
N PRO A 126 -23.11 -2.84 20.40
CA PRO A 126 -22.34 -3.71 21.28
C PRO A 126 -21.68 -4.87 20.51
N GLY A 127 -20.42 -5.18 20.83
CA GLY A 127 -19.64 -6.23 20.16
C GLY A 127 -19.24 -5.92 18.71
N LYS A 128 -19.44 -4.69 18.23
CA LYS A 128 -18.94 -4.21 16.93
C LYS A 128 -17.87 -3.16 17.14
N PHE A 129 -16.73 -3.40 16.48
CA PHE A 129 -15.58 -2.54 16.37
C PHE A 129 -15.42 -2.11 14.90
#